data_AF-A0A2V7MQ11-F1
#
_entry.id   AF-A0A2V7MQ11-F1
#
_cell.length_a   1.000
_cell.length_b   1.000
_cell.length_c   1.000
_cell.angle_alpha   90.00
_cell.angle_beta   90.00
_cell.angle_gamma   90.00
#
_symmetry.space_group_name_H-M   'P 1'
#
loop_
_entity.id
_entity.type
_entity.pdbx_description
1 polymer ?
#
loop_
_entity_poly.entity_id
_entity_poly.type
_entity_poly.pdbx_seq_one_letter_code
_entity_poly.pdbx_strand_id
1 'polypeptide(L)'
;MTRLGRIVVVTIALVGAGIVFGALAGGTAFAFVGLLAGERISTELFEIGGLFGAPLGAVTAPLLAWLLLRRVPLGRMFLVCSVGTAIGGVAGWFATTAGDDIIVNSLGGALIGCVIAAIALWHRTRLRLGEAA
;
A
#
# COMPACT_ATOMS: atom_id res chain seq x y z
N MET A 1 9.77 -7.39 -29.94
CA MET A 1 8.80 -7.77 -28.90
C MET A 1 7.45 -7.13 -29.24
N THR A 2 6.38 -7.92 -29.33
CA THR A 2 5.03 -7.40 -29.57
C THR A 2 4.56 -6.56 -28.38
N ARG A 3 3.71 -5.54 -28.62
CA ARG A 3 3.20 -4.66 -27.55
C ARG A 3 2.55 -5.44 -26.41
N LEU A 4 1.90 -6.56 -26.74
CA LEU A 4 1.32 -7.52 -25.81
C LEU A 4 2.35 -8.12 -24.84
N GLY A 5 3.50 -8.58 -25.35
CA GLY A 5 4.55 -9.15 -24.51
C GLY A 5 5.10 -8.14 -23.49
N ARG A 6 5.22 -6.87 -23.88
CA ARG A 6 5.68 -5.81 -22.95
C ARG A 6 4.68 -5.56 -21.82
N ILE A 7 3.38 -5.56 -22.13
CA ILE A 7 2.31 -5.35 -21.14
C ILE A 7 2.32 -6.48 -20.11
N VAL A 8 2.40 -7.73 -20.57
CA VAL A 8 2.42 -8.90 -19.67
C VAL A 8 3.62 -8.86 -18.73
N VAL A 9 4.82 -8.62 -19.26
CA VAL A 9 6.05 -8.55 -18.43
C VAL A 9 5.96 -7.43 -17.39
N VAL A 10 5.48 -6.24 -17.78
CA VAL A 10 5.32 -5.12 -16.86
C VAL A 10 4.29 -5.42 -15.78
N THR A 11 3.15 -6.03 -16.13
CA THR A 11 2.13 -6.41 -15.14
C THR A 11 2.66 -7.46 -14.17
N ILE A 12 3.38 -8.49 -14.65
CA ILE A 12 3.99 -9.50 -13.77
C ILE A 12 5.00 -8.84 -12.81
N ALA A 13 5.84 -7.93 -13.31
CA ALA A 13 6.78 -7.20 -12.47
C ALA A 13 6.07 -6.32 -11.43
N LEU A 14 4.97 -5.67 -11.81
CA LEU A 14 4.15 -4.85 -10.90
C LEU A 14 3.46 -5.70 -9.84
N VAL A 15 2.92 -6.87 -10.22
CA VAL A 15 2.33 -7.84 -9.28
C VAL A 15 3.39 -8.31 -8.29
N GLY A 16 4.57 -8.72 -8.77
CA GLY A 16 5.67 -9.17 -7.91
C GLY A 16 6.14 -8.09 -6.94
N ALA A 17 6.37 -6.86 -7.44
CA ALA A 17 6.70 -5.73 -6.59
C ALA A 17 5.58 -5.42 -5.59
N GLY A 18 4.32 -5.45 -6.05
CA GLY A 18 3.13 -5.26 -5.21
C GLY A 18 3.06 -6.27 -4.07
N ILE A 19 3.30 -7.55 -4.34
CA ILE A 19 3.35 -8.60 -3.30
C ILE A 19 4.39 -8.26 -2.24
N VAL A 20 5.62 -7.93 -2.66
CA VAL A 20 6.72 -7.65 -1.71
C VAL A 20 6.44 -6.40 -0.89
N PHE A 21 6.12 -5.27 -1.54
CA PHE A 21 5.87 -4.01 -0.84
C PHE A 21 4.57 -4.03 -0.02
N GLY A 22 3.56 -4.74 -0.50
CA GLY A 22 2.30 -4.96 0.22
C GLY A 22 2.51 -5.81 1.46
N ALA A 23 3.25 -6.92 1.35
CA ALA A 23 3.58 -7.76 2.49
C ALA A 23 4.40 -7.00 3.54
N LEU A 24 5.42 -6.25 3.11
CA LEU A 24 6.24 -5.43 4.00
C LEU A 24 5.42 -4.32 4.67
N ALA A 25 4.56 -3.62 3.93
CA ALA A 25 3.73 -2.56 4.49
C ALA A 25 2.67 -3.12 5.46
N GLY A 26 2.01 -4.21 5.11
CA GLY A 26 1.02 -4.87 5.98
C GLY A 26 1.67 -5.46 7.23
N GLY A 27 2.76 -6.20 7.07
CA GLY A 27 3.51 -6.79 8.18
C GLY A 27 4.06 -5.73 9.14
N THR A 28 4.64 -4.64 8.60
CA THR A 28 5.11 -3.53 9.45
C THR A 28 3.95 -2.82 10.15
N ALA A 29 2.82 -2.57 9.49
CA ALA A 29 1.65 -1.95 10.13
C ALA A 29 1.13 -2.79 11.31
N PHE A 30 0.94 -4.10 11.11
CA PHE A 30 0.47 -5.00 12.17
C PHE A 30 1.50 -5.19 13.29
N ALA A 31 2.80 -5.26 12.97
CA ALA A 31 3.85 -5.33 13.97
C ALA A 31 3.91 -4.05 14.83
N PHE A 32 3.75 -2.87 14.22
CA PHE A 32 3.66 -1.60 14.94
C PHE A 32 2.43 -1.52 15.83
N VAL A 33 1.29 -1.98 15.33
CA VAL A 33 0.05 -2.05 16.09
C VAL A 33 0.17 -2.97 17.31
N GLY A 34 0.73 -4.18 17.16
CA GLY A 34 0.98 -5.09 18.29
C GLY A 34 1.92 -4.50 19.33
N LEU A 35 2.98 -3.81 18.87
CA LEU A 35 3.90 -3.10 19.75
C LEU A 35 3.21 -1.97 20.54
N LEU A 36 2.31 -1.23 19.90
CA LEU A 36 1.49 -0.19 20.56
C LEU A 36 0.45 -0.79 21.52
N ALA A 37 -0.05 -2.00 21.26
CA ALA A 37 -0.94 -2.74 22.13
C ALA A 37 -0.22 -3.34 23.36
N GLY A 38 1.10 -3.22 23.45
CA GLY A 38 1.91 -3.75 24.56
C GLY A 38 2.30 -5.23 24.39
N GLU A 39 2.00 -5.84 23.25
CA GLU A 39 2.48 -7.17 22.91
C GLU A 39 3.96 -7.14 22.51
N ARG A 40 4.67 -8.25 22.76
CA ARG A 40 6.03 -8.40 22.24
C ARG A 40 5.99 -8.49 20.72
N ILE A 41 7.03 -7.98 20.06
CA ILE A 41 7.22 -8.15 18.61
C ILE A 41 7.18 -9.66 18.33
N SER A 42 6.06 -10.11 17.76
CA SER A 42 5.85 -11.49 17.34
C SER A 42 5.97 -11.56 15.84
N THR A 43 6.74 -12.53 15.34
CA THR A 43 6.79 -12.87 13.92
C THR A 43 5.42 -13.22 13.37
N GLU A 44 4.51 -13.71 14.21
CA GLU A 44 3.15 -14.09 13.84
C GLU A 44 2.31 -12.89 13.37
N LEU A 45 2.38 -11.75 14.07
CA LEU A 45 1.68 -10.52 13.66
C LEU A 45 2.22 -9.97 12.33
N PHE A 46 3.53 -10.09 12.13
CA PHE A 46 4.18 -9.70 10.89
C PHE A 46 3.75 -10.61 9.73
N GLU A 47 3.66 -11.93 9.97
CA GLU A 47 3.18 -12.91 9.00
C GLU A 47 1.70 -12.68 8.65
N ILE A 48 0.85 -12.43 9.62
CA ILE A 48 -0.57 -12.11 9.41
C ILE A 48 -0.70 -10.83 8.57
N GLY A 49 0.00 -9.75 8.96
CA GLY A 49 0.00 -8.50 8.20
C GLY A 49 0.55 -8.69 6.78
N GLY A 50 1.56 -9.54 6.62
CA GLY A 50 2.12 -9.91 5.33
C GLY A 50 1.14 -10.70 4.46
N LEU A 51 0.40 -11.64 5.05
CA LEU A 51 -0.57 -12.49 4.38
C LEU A 51 -1.72 -11.68 3.78
N PHE A 52 -2.17 -10.62 4.45
CA PHE A 52 -3.18 -9.71 3.91
C PHE A 52 -2.58 -8.64 2.99
N GLY A 53 -1.40 -8.12 3.32
CA GLY A 53 -0.72 -7.08 2.57
C GLY A 53 -0.27 -7.54 1.17
N ALA A 54 0.22 -8.78 1.04
CA ALA A 54 0.68 -9.36 -0.22
C ALA A 54 -0.39 -9.37 -1.34
N PRO A 55 -1.57 -9.98 -1.17
CA PRO A 55 -2.60 -10.01 -2.21
C PRO A 55 -3.17 -8.63 -2.50
N LEU A 56 -3.31 -7.77 -1.49
CA LEU A 56 -3.72 -6.38 -1.71
C LEU A 56 -2.70 -5.62 -2.55
N GLY A 57 -1.40 -5.77 -2.25
CA GLY A 57 -0.33 -5.16 -3.03
C GLY A 57 -0.27 -5.71 -4.47
N ALA A 58 -0.47 -7.02 -4.64
CA ALA A 58 -0.52 -7.68 -5.95
C ALA A 58 -1.58 -7.09 -6.89
N VAL A 59 -2.74 -6.73 -6.33
CA VAL A 59 -3.87 -6.17 -7.09
C VAL A 59 -3.73 -4.65 -7.24
N THR A 60 -3.42 -3.94 -6.15
CA THR A 60 -3.38 -2.48 -6.16
C THR A 60 -2.21 -1.91 -6.96
N ALA A 61 -1.04 -2.55 -6.96
CA ALA A 61 0.13 -2.07 -7.70
C ALA A 61 -0.10 -1.94 -9.22
N PRO A 62 -0.60 -2.96 -9.94
CA PRO A 62 -0.93 -2.80 -11.35
C PRO A 62 -2.08 -1.80 -11.55
N LEU A 63 -3.16 -1.87 -10.76
CA LEU A 63 -4.27 -0.92 -10.85
C LEU A 63 -3.78 0.55 -10.76
N LEU A 64 -2.99 0.87 -9.74
CA LEU A 64 -2.46 2.22 -9.52
C LEU A 64 -1.48 2.65 -10.62
N ALA A 65 -0.59 1.76 -11.06
CA ALA A 65 0.36 2.05 -12.13
C ALA A 65 -0.35 2.31 -13.48
N TRP A 66 -1.41 1.55 -13.78
CA TRP A 66 -2.14 1.67 -15.04
C TRP A 66 -3.13 2.84 -15.07
N LEU A 67 -3.85 3.11 -13.96
CA LEU A 67 -4.90 4.14 -13.88
C LEU A 67 -4.37 5.53 -13.51
N LEU A 68 -3.66 5.65 -12.39
CA LEU A 68 -3.29 6.95 -11.83
C LEU A 68 -1.86 7.34 -12.22
N LEU A 69 -0.91 6.41 -12.15
CA LEU A 69 0.51 6.75 -12.00
C LEU A 69 1.37 6.45 -13.25
N ARG A 70 0.77 6.45 -14.45
CA ARG A 70 1.50 6.30 -15.74
C ARG A 70 2.68 7.26 -15.92
N ARG A 71 2.70 8.39 -15.21
CA ARG A 71 3.72 9.45 -15.32
C ARG A 71 4.63 9.55 -14.09
N VAL A 72 4.51 8.64 -13.12
CA VAL A 72 5.24 8.73 -11.84
C VAL A 72 6.30 7.63 -11.78
N PRO A 73 7.54 7.92 -11.35
CA PRO A 73 8.55 6.90 -11.17
C PRO A 73 8.07 5.84 -10.17
N LEU A 74 8.11 4.57 -10.58
CA LEU A 74 7.55 3.42 -9.85
C LEU A 74 8.05 3.33 -8.40
N GLY A 75 9.34 3.57 -8.16
CA GLY A 75 9.91 3.54 -6.80
C GLY A 75 9.24 4.54 -5.86
N ARG A 76 8.89 5.73 -6.35
CA ARG A 76 8.21 6.76 -5.55
C ARG A 76 6.76 6.38 -5.26
N MET A 77 6.09 5.74 -6.22
CA MET A 77 4.74 5.20 -6.02
C MET A 77 4.73 4.20 -4.88
N PHE A 78 5.60 3.18 -4.93
CA PHE A 78 5.65 2.15 -3.90
C PHE A 78 5.98 2.74 -2.53
N LEU A 79 6.98 3.62 -2.45
CA LEU A 79 7.39 4.22 -1.16
C LEU A 79 6.25 5.05 -0.54
N VAL A 80 5.60 5.92 -1.31
CA VAL A 80 4.51 6.77 -0.81
C VAL A 80 3.28 5.94 -0.43
N CYS A 81 2.93 4.94 -1.25
CA CYS A 81 1.80 4.05 -0.94
C CYS A 81 2.09 3.21 0.30
N SER A 82 3.28 2.59 0.42
CA SER A 82 3.65 1.79 1.60
C SER A 82 3.64 2.63 2.89
N VAL A 83 4.14 3.86 2.85
CA VAL A 83 4.08 4.79 4.00
C VAL A 83 2.63 5.14 4.32
N GLY A 84 1.81 5.45 3.31
CA GLY A 84 0.38 5.71 3.47
C GLY A 84 -0.38 4.51 4.06
N THR A 85 -0.06 3.30 3.63
CA THR A 85 -0.61 2.04 4.14
C THR A 85 -0.23 1.83 5.59
N ALA A 86 1.04 2.02 5.96
CA ALA A 86 1.49 1.87 7.34
C ALA A 86 0.80 2.88 8.27
N ILE A 87 0.77 4.17 7.89
CA ILE A 87 0.10 5.21 8.66
C ILE A 87 -1.40 4.96 8.75
N GLY A 88 -2.04 4.60 7.63
CA GLY A 88 -3.46 4.29 7.57
C GLY A 88 -3.83 3.08 8.44
N GLY A 89 -2.97 2.05 8.47
CA GLY A 89 -3.18 0.87 9.31
C GLY A 89 -3.12 1.21 10.80
N VAL A 90 -2.12 2.00 11.20
CA VAL A 90 -2.00 2.50 12.59
C VAL A 90 -3.18 3.41 12.94
N ALA A 91 -3.59 4.31 12.05
CA ALA A 91 -4.75 5.19 12.27
C ALA A 91 -6.07 4.40 12.35
N GLY A 92 -6.24 3.36 11.52
CA GLY A 92 -7.39 2.44 11.56
C GLY A 92 -7.49 1.69 12.89
N TRP A 93 -6.35 1.29 13.45
CA TRP A 93 -6.31 0.73 14.80
C TRP A 93 -6.84 1.72 15.85
N PHE A 94 -6.38 2.98 15.83
CA PHE A 94 -6.90 3.99 16.76
C PHE A 94 -8.40 4.28 16.58
N ALA A 95 -8.95 4.09 15.38
CA ALA A 95 -10.40 4.18 15.15
C ALA A 95 -11.18 2.96 15.71
N THR A 96 -10.49 1.84 16.00
CA THR A 96 -11.08 0.58 16.47
C THR A 96 -11.58 0.67 17.92
N THR A 97 -11.12 1.64 18.72
CA THR A 97 -11.63 1.88 20.08
C THR A 97 -13.13 2.21 20.14
N ALA A 98 -13.80 2.39 18.99
CA ALA A 98 -15.24 2.58 18.87
C ALA A 98 -16.09 1.27 18.83
N GLY A 99 -15.48 0.06 18.84
CA GLY A 99 -16.20 -1.20 19.14
C GLY A 99 -16.29 -2.27 18.06
N ASP A 100 -15.40 -2.28 17.05
CA ASP A 100 -15.42 -3.25 15.93
C ASP A 100 -14.13 -4.10 15.81
N ASP A 101 -14.15 -5.13 14.96
CA ASP A 101 -13.02 -6.05 14.73
C ASP A 101 -11.70 -5.34 14.38
N ILE A 102 -10.71 -5.52 15.25
CA ILE A 102 -9.32 -5.05 15.16
C ILE A 102 -8.70 -5.22 13.78
N ILE A 103 -8.90 -6.41 13.19
CA ILE A 103 -8.25 -6.79 11.93
C ILE A 103 -8.88 -6.02 10.78
N VAL A 104 -10.20 -5.91 10.74
CA VAL A 104 -10.95 -5.28 9.64
C VAL A 104 -10.72 -3.77 9.63
N ASN A 105 -10.75 -3.11 10.79
CA ASN A 105 -10.53 -1.68 10.90
C ASN A 105 -9.09 -1.27 10.55
N SER A 106 -8.10 -2.04 11.00
CA SER A 106 -6.70 -1.81 10.63
C SER A 106 -6.47 -2.03 9.14
N LEU A 107 -7.06 -3.08 8.55
CA LEU A 107 -6.95 -3.35 7.11
C LEU A 107 -7.65 -2.28 6.27
N GLY A 108 -8.84 -1.86 6.68
CA GLY A 108 -9.60 -0.78 6.04
C GLY A 108 -8.85 0.55 6.11
N GLY A 109 -8.30 0.89 7.27
CA GLY A 109 -7.45 2.08 7.44
C GLY A 109 -6.21 2.03 6.56
N ALA A 110 -5.55 0.88 6.46
CA ALA A 110 -4.37 0.69 5.61
C ALA A 110 -4.70 0.86 4.11
N LEU A 111 -5.85 0.37 3.66
CA LEU A 111 -6.35 0.58 2.30
C LEU A 111 -6.68 2.05 2.04
N ILE A 112 -7.39 2.70 2.95
CA ILE A 112 -7.75 4.12 2.83
C ILE A 112 -6.49 4.98 2.78
N GLY A 113 -5.52 4.73 3.66
CA GLY A 113 -4.23 5.43 3.68
C GLY A 113 -3.45 5.26 2.37
N CYS A 114 -3.45 4.05 1.80
CA CYS A 114 -2.86 3.78 0.49
C CYS A 114 -3.53 4.61 -0.62
N VAL A 115 -4.86 4.61 -0.68
CA VAL A 115 -5.64 5.34 -1.68
C VAL A 115 -5.43 6.85 -1.56
N ILE A 116 -5.46 7.39 -0.35
CA ILE A 116 -5.19 8.82 -0.09
C ILE A 116 -3.77 9.18 -0.56
N ALA A 117 -2.78 8.36 -0.22
CA ALA A 117 -1.39 8.59 -0.62
C ALA A 117 -1.23 8.55 -2.15
N ALA A 118 -1.91 7.61 -2.82
CA ALA A 118 -1.93 7.52 -4.27
C ALA A 118 -2.59 8.75 -4.93
N ILE A 119 -3.73 9.21 -4.43
CA ILE A 119 -4.43 10.40 -4.92
C ILE A 119 -3.59 11.66 -4.71
N ALA A 120 -2.98 11.81 -3.53
CA ALA A 120 -2.11 12.94 -3.22
C ALA A 120 -0.88 12.98 -4.14
N LEU A 121 -0.26 11.82 -4.40
CA LEU A 121 0.85 11.70 -5.34
C LEU A 121 0.43 12.08 -6.76
N TRP A 122 -0.74 11.62 -7.19
CA TRP A 122 -1.31 11.96 -8.49
C TRP A 122 -1.56 13.46 -8.65
N HIS A 123 -2.20 14.10 -7.68
CA HIS A 123 -2.44 15.55 -7.69
C HIS A 123 -1.13 16.34 -7.79
N ARG A 124 -0.12 16.00 -7.00
CA ARG A 124 1.20 16.66 -7.06
C ARG A 124 1.86 16.52 -8.42
N THR A 125 1.70 15.37 -9.08
CA THR A 125 2.25 15.17 -10.42
C THR A 125 1.50 15.93 -11.51
N ARG A 126 0.18 16.12 -11.36
CA ARG A 126 -0.60 16.98 -12.26
C ARG A 126 -0.24 18.45 -12.12
N LEU A 127 -0.08 18.95 -10.88
CA LEU A 127 0.25 20.35 -10.64
C LEU A 127 1.63 20.72 -11.23
N ARG A 128 2.63 19.85 -11.08
CA ARG A 128 3.97 20.07 -11.67
C ARG A 128 3.99 20.13 -13.20
N LEU A 129 3.01 19.52 -13.86
CA LEU A 129 2.88 19.59 -15.32
C LEU A 129 2.15 20.86 -15.78
N GLY A 130 1.34 21.47 -14.91
CA GLY A 130 0.68 22.75 -15.18
C GLY A 130 1.61 23.96 -15.00
N GLU A 131 2.63 23.86 -14.14
CA GLU A 131 3.65 24.91 -13.96
C GLU A 131 4.72 24.93 -15.07
N ALA A 132 4.75 23.89 -15.92
CA ALA A 132 5.72 23.75 -17.01
C ALA A 132 5.11 24.04 -18.40
N ALA A 133 3.88 24.56 -18.45
CA ALA A 133 3.15 24.93 -19.66
C ALA A 133 2.88 26.44 -19.66
#